data_AF-A0A4Q3DF08-F1
#
_entry.id   AF-A0A4Q3DF08-F1
#
_cell.length_a   1.000
_cell.length_b   1.000
_cell.length_c   1.000
_cell.angle_alpha   90.00
_cell.angle_beta   90.00
_cell.angle_gamma   90.00
#
_symmetry.space_group_name_H-M   'P 1'
#
loop_
_entity.id
_entity.type
_entity.pdbx_description
1 polymer ?
#
loop_
_entity_poly.entity_id
_entity_poly.type
_entity_poly.pdbx_seq_one_letter_code
_entity_poly.pdbx_strand_id
1 'polypeptide(L)' 'MVAIAPEEFEAMKERLPKATSEGLFDTYRISQNTWYKLRDGVPVKRKTIEQLRQRFAQILAEAQAK' A
#
# COMPACT_ATOMS: atom_id res chain seq x y z
N MET A 1 5.74 15.69 -2.70
CA MET A 1 5.13 14.62 -1.88
C MET A 1 3.70 14.44 -2.38
N VAL A 2 3.15 13.23 -2.30
CA VAL A 2 1.83 12.89 -2.84
C VAL A 2 1.08 12.08 -1.79
N ALA A 3 -0.21 12.38 -1.61
CA ALA A 3 -1.14 11.58 -0.81
C ALA A 3 -1.97 10.69 -1.75
N ILE A 4 -2.47 9.58 -1.22
CA ILE A 4 -3.41 8.71 -1.94
C ILE A 4 -4.83 9.02 -1.50
N ALA A 5 -5.80 8.70 -2.35
CA ALA A 5 -7.21 8.84 -1.99
C ALA A 5 -7.57 7.81 -0.90
N PRO A 6 -8.53 8.12 0.00
CA PRO A 6 -9.01 7.16 1.00
C PRO A 6 -9.53 5.85 0.38
N GLU A 7 -10.18 5.94 -0.78
CA GLU A 7 -10.70 4.78 -1.52
C GLU A 7 -9.57 3.85 -2.00
N GLU A 8 -8.46 4.44 -2.47
CA GLU A 8 -7.28 3.71 -2.88
C GLU A 8 -6.61 3.02 -1.68
N PHE A 9 -6.56 3.69 -0.53
CA PHE A 9 -6.05 3.11 0.71
C PHE A 9 -6.89 1.92 1.19
N GLU A 10 -8.22 2.04 1.19
CA GLU A 10 -9.10 0.94 1.60
C GLU A 10 -8.96 -0.27 0.66
N ALA A 11 -8.85 -0.05 -0.66
CA ALA A 11 -8.60 -1.15 -1.60
C ALA A 11 -7.26 -1.86 -1.33
N MET A 12 -6.20 -1.13 -0.97
CA MET A 12 -4.92 -1.73 -0.57
C MET A 12 -5.03 -2.49 0.76
N LYS A 13 -5.82 -1.99 1.70
CA LYS A 13 -6.04 -2.60 3.01
C LYS A 13 -6.83 -3.90 2.91
N GLU A 14 -7.83 -3.99 2.02
CA GLU A 14 -8.57 -5.23 1.76
C GLU A 14 -7.67 -6.36 1.23
N ARG A 15 -6.60 -6.00 0.51
CA ARG A 15 -5.62 -6.97 -0.01
C ARG A 15 -4.47 -7.27 0.96
N LEU A 16 -4.44 -6.62 2.12
CA LEU A 16 -3.42 -6.84 3.13
C LEU A 16 -3.85 -7.97 4.08
N PRO A 17 -3.18 -9.14 4.07
CA PRO A 17 -3.59 -10.28 4.89
C PRO A 17 -3.41 -10.03 6.40
N LYS A 18 -2.39 -9.25 6.78
CA LYS A 18 -2.13 -8.83 8.17
C LYS A 18 -1.56 -7.42 8.20
N ALA A 19 -2.22 -6.50 8.90
CA ALA A 19 -1.77 -5.12 9.10
C ALA A 19 -0.65 -4.98 10.15
N THR A 20 0.28 -5.95 10.19
CA THR A 20 1.47 -5.90 11.04
C THR A 20 2.63 -5.25 10.29
N SER A 21 3.66 -4.79 11.00
CA SER A 21 4.87 -4.22 10.39
C SER A 21 5.51 -5.18 9.38
N GLU A 22 5.62 -6.46 9.74
CA GLU A 22 6.15 -7.51 8.87
C GLU A 22 5.24 -7.76 7.67
N GLY A 23 3.92 -7.84 7.87
CA GLY A 23 2.96 -8.04 6.77
C GLY A 23 2.97 -6.90 5.76
N LEU A 24 3.09 -5.66 6.23
CA LEU A 24 3.23 -4.47 5.38
C LEU A 24 4.53 -4.48 4.59
N PHE A 25 5.63 -4.87 5.22
CA PHE A 25 6.91 -4.96 4.54
C PHE A 25 6.95 -6.11 3.53
N ASP A 26 6.40 -7.27 3.87
CA ASP A 26 6.35 -8.42 2.97
C ASP A 26 5.44 -8.17 1.76
N THR A 27 4.24 -7.64 2.00
CA THR A 27 3.24 -7.37 0.96
C THR A 27 3.63 -6.18 0.09
N TYR A 28 3.86 -5.03 0.73
CA TYR A 28 3.97 -3.73 0.06
C TYR A 28 5.37 -3.11 0.13
N ARG A 29 6.33 -3.73 0.81
CA ARG A 29 7.71 -3.23 0.97
C ARG A 29 7.78 -1.81 1.56
N ILE A 30 6.79 -1.47 2.41
CA ILE A 30 6.73 -0.20 3.12
C ILE A 30 6.83 -0.40 4.63
N SER A 31 7.28 0.63 5.34
CA SER A 31 7.27 0.62 6.80
C SER A 31 5.87 0.89 7.34
N GLN A 32 5.60 0.43 8.57
CA GLN A 32 4.36 0.72 9.29
C GLN A 32 4.10 2.22 9.44
N ASN A 33 5.15 3.02 9.63
CA ASN A 33 5.04 4.48 9.67
C ASN A 33 4.50 5.06 8.35
N THR A 34 4.94 4.53 7.22
CA THR A 34 4.46 4.94 5.89
C THR A 34 2.99 4.56 5.74
N TRP A 35 2.61 3.37 6.18
CA TRP A 35 1.21 2.93 6.16
C TRP A 35 0.28 3.84 6.97
N TYR A 36 0.68 4.25 8.18
CA TYR A 36 -0.10 5.21 8.97
C TYR A 36 -0.23 6.57 8.27
N LYS A 37 0.84 7.06 7.64
CA LYS A 37 0.77 8.30 6.85
C LYS A 37 -0.22 8.20 5.69
N LEU A 38 -0.25 7.07 4.99
CA LEU A 38 -1.21 6.84 3.92
C LEU A 38 -2.66 6.83 4.44
N ARG A 39 -2.89 6.15 5.57
CA ARG A 39 -4.20 6.12 6.25
C ARG A 39 -4.66 7.52 6.65
N ASP A 40 -3.76 8.32 7.22
CA ASP A 40 -4.06 9.64 7.74
C ASP A 40 -4.06 10.73 6.63
N GLY A 41 -3.90 10.34 5.36
CA GLY A 41 -3.89 11.26 4.21
C GLY A 41 -2.63 12.15 4.13
N VAL A 42 -1.58 11.80 4.87
CA VAL A 42 -0.34 12.57 4.94
C VAL A 42 0.49 12.32 3.67
N PRO A 43 0.97 13.39 3.00
CA PRO A 43 1.79 13.24 1.81
C PRO A 43 3.09 12.49 2.08
N VAL A 44 3.40 11.48 1.26
CA VAL A 44 4.68 10.76 1.28
C VAL A 44 5.48 10.99 0.00
N LYS A 45 6.69 10.43 -0.10
CA LYS A 45 7.52 10.60 -1.30
C LYS A 45 6.84 9.96 -2.52
N ARG A 46 6.85 10.66 -3.66
CA ARG A 46 6.23 10.18 -4.92
C ARG A 46 6.74 8.79 -5.31
N LYS A 47 8.06 8.61 -5.27
CA LYS A 47 8.73 7.33 -5.54
C LYS A 47 8.17 6.18 -4.69
N THR A 48 7.85 6.43 -3.42
CA THR A 48 7.27 5.41 -2.53
C THR A 48 5.85 5.05 -2.94
N ILE A 49 5.03 6.02 -3.34
CA ILE A 49 3.68 5.77 -3.88
C ILE A 49 3.75 4.99 -5.19
N GLU A 50 4.66 5.36 -6.08
CA GLU A 50 4.80 4.67 -7.38
C GLU A 50 5.18 3.20 -7.19
N GLN A 51 6.15 2.92 -6.31
CA GLN A 51 6.53 1.54 -5.97
C GLN A 51 5.39 0.78 -5.29
N LEU A 52 4.67 1.43 -4.37
CA LEU A 52 3.50 0.84 -3.71
C LEU A 52 2.41 0.48 -4.72
N ARG A 53 2.06 1.39 -5.62
CA ARG A 53 1.04 1.17 -6.66
C ARG A 53 1.45 0.07 -7.64
N GLN A 54 2.73 0.03 -8.04
CA GLN A 54 3.26 -1.06 -8.86
C GLN A 54 3.11 -2.41 -8.17
N ARG A 55 3.44 -2.47 -6.87
CA ARG A 55 3.30 -3.69 -6.08
C ARG A 55 1.84 -4.10 -5.90
N PHE A 56 0.96 -3.14 -5.65
CA PHE A 56 -0.47 -3.38 -5.56
C PHE A 56 -1.05 -3.92 -6.88
N ALA A 57 -0.65 -3.34 -8.01
CA ALA A 57 -1.05 -3.83 -9.33
C ALA A 57 -0.59 -5.27 -9.59
N GLN A 58 0.62 -5.65 -9.16
CA GLN A 58 1.09 -7.04 -9.21
C GLN A 58 0.20 -7.97 -8.38
N ILE A 59 -0.11 -7.60 -7.14
CA ILE A 59 -0.98 -8.39 -6.26
C ILE A 59 -2.38 -8.55 -6.86
N LEU A 60 -2.93 -7.49 -7.49
CA LEU A 60 -4.21 -7.57 -8.19
C LEU A 60 -4.16 -8.52 -9.39
N ALA A 61 -3.08 -8.48 -10.17
CA ALA A 61 -2.89 -9.39 -11.29
C ALA A 61 -2.74 -10.85 -10.83
N GLU A 62 -1.97 -11.09 -9.77
CA GLU A 62 -1.83 -12.42 -9.14
C GLU A 62 -3.16 -12.94 -8.59
N ALA A 63 -3.99 -12.07 -8.03
CA ALA A 63 -5.31 -12.44 -7.52
C ALA A 63 -6.34 -12.73 -8.62
N GLN A 64 -6.18 -12.18 -9.82
CA GLN A 64 -7.05 -12.46 -10.98
C GLN A 64 -6.62 -13.71 -11.75
N ALA A 65 -5.35 -14.12 -11.62
CA ALA A 65 -4.80 -15.29 -12.29
C ALA A 65 -5.10 -16.62 -11.57
N LYS A 66 -5.86 -16.59 -10.47
CA LYS A 66 -6.15 -17.73 -9.59
C LYS A 66 -7.65 -17.99 -9.52
#